data_AF-A0AAD7IA30-F1
#
_entry.id   AF-A0AAD7IA30-F1
#
_cell.length_a   1.000
_cell.length_b   1.000
_cell.length_c   1.000
_cell.angle_alpha   90.00
_cell.angle_beta   90.00
_cell.angle_gamma   90.00
#
_symmetry.space_group_name_H-M   'P 1'
#
loop_
_entity.id
_entity.type
_entity.pdbx_description
1 polymer ?
#
loop_
_entity_poly.entity_id
_entity_poly.type
_entity_poly.pdbx_seq_one_letter_code
_entity_poly.pdbx_strand_id
1 'polypeptide(L)'
;MARRKSSAKKNAPTRDLEDLLVSGLRLEPGALCITGLANCCDKIFHPRTAPRSNNVLRAAMQFLARDRTVEEQTAMRGSRLFQCRCDLKDSFIASLHEPVSNVDALNFTILELAFAIMDALSPRPKDAPIPDESGKDLDQIVLGMTDWNELLEVEDQLGPLPSDWVLPEELQAKVAASEPQKRGPKEAPWPSDSEDVLPSTRPMAQTLHNLLLWTGEPCGGSGIFLLVSCLSDYSPSFAAEIPASHMALPCALLHLEQALDRFEAKAPPNTFRLAIAAVTHFLHKMPKERFVLLLTTFRDLLVDSAARIQPALAEIPGAEAVFAKAWWASVQQSIDAGPEFPWEKYDRPKPPRPGPVDDPAQIFHSIHAHRARSRCNKPDCPNRSEPPKTMMFCRRCALACYCTEACQKQAWTKGLAPHKPLCNAVDELRRAMDLQTDVQWKAVLNGTEGNTEPEVAFVEICKTKTVDSSLLESIAGRLAYHDMAMDAMDPCK
;
A
#
# COMPACT_ATOMS: atom_id res chain seq x y z
N MET A 1 68.25 -10.98 8.66
CA MET A 1 66.84 -11.41 8.79
C MET A 1 66.04 -10.31 9.46
N ALA A 2 65.24 -9.55 8.70
CA ALA A 2 64.21 -8.65 9.23
C ALA A 2 63.07 -8.60 8.20
N ARG A 3 61.94 -9.24 8.51
CA ARG A 3 60.72 -9.21 7.67
C ARG A 3 59.87 -8.02 8.11
N ARG A 4 59.84 -6.96 7.30
CA ARG A 4 58.78 -5.94 7.34
C ARG A 4 57.50 -6.54 6.77
N LYS A 5 56.44 -6.65 7.57
CA LYS A 5 55.07 -6.89 7.10
C LYS A 5 54.45 -5.53 6.76
N SER A 6 54.21 -5.26 5.48
CA SER A 6 53.38 -4.12 5.06
C SER A 6 51.91 -4.54 5.05
N SER A 7 51.15 -4.05 6.01
CA SER A 7 49.69 -4.12 5.99
C SER A 7 49.14 -2.90 5.25
N ALA A 8 49.16 -2.95 3.92
CA ALA A 8 48.40 -2.01 3.10
C ALA A 8 46.95 -2.51 3.03
N LYS A 9 46.09 -2.03 3.93
CA LYS A 9 44.63 -2.07 3.71
C LYS A 9 44.34 -1.18 2.50
N LYS A 10 43.98 -1.79 1.36
CA LYS A 10 43.41 -1.07 0.24
C LYS A 10 42.04 -0.54 0.68
N ASN A 11 41.95 0.76 0.94
CA ASN A 11 40.66 1.44 1.00
C ASN A 11 40.09 1.41 -0.43
N ALA A 12 39.10 0.55 -0.67
CA ALA A 12 38.28 0.68 -1.86
C ALA A 12 37.59 2.05 -1.81
N PRO A 13 37.49 2.77 -2.94
CA PRO A 13 36.79 4.05 -2.96
C PRO A 13 35.32 3.79 -2.64
N THR A 14 34.90 4.13 -1.42
CA THR A 14 33.50 4.38 -1.10
C THR A 14 33.09 5.58 -1.94
N ARG A 15 32.48 5.34 -3.10
CA ARG A 15 31.64 6.38 -3.72
C ARG A 15 30.64 6.82 -2.66
N ASP A 16 30.46 8.14 -2.55
CA ASP A 16 29.53 8.68 -1.57
C ASP A 16 28.14 8.10 -1.86
N LEU A 17 27.53 7.50 -0.84
CA LEU A 17 26.26 6.80 -0.97
C LEU A 17 25.13 7.80 -1.32
N GLU A 18 25.28 9.04 -0.86
CA GLU A 18 24.43 10.17 -1.24
C GLU A 18 24.59 10.52 -2.73
N ASP A 19 25.82 10.61 -3.25
CA ASP A 19 26.07 10.83 -4.68
C ASP A 19 25.48 9.70 -5.54
N LEU A 20 25.45 8.46 -5.02
CA LEU A 20 24.85 7.30 -5.69
C LEU A 20 23.32 7.29 -5.67
N LEU A 21 22.66 7.82 -4.63
CA LEU A 21 21.21 8.03 -4.63
C LEU A 21 20.82 9.15 -5.60
N VAL A 22 21.55 10.27 -5.55
CA VAL A 22 21.33 11.42 -6.43
C VAL A 22 21.63 11.09 -7.89
N SER A 23 22.68 10.28 -8.16
CA SER A 23 22.96 9.77 -9.51
C SER A 23 22.09 8.55 -9.89
N GLY A 24 21.64 7.78 -8.91
CA GLY A 24 20.68 6.68 -9.04
C GLY A 24 19.30 7.14 -9.50
N LEU A 25 18.85 8.28 -8.96
CA LEU A 25 17.68 9.03 -9.44
C LEU A 25 17.87 9.59 -10.86
N ARG A 26 19.10 9.66 -11.37
CA ARG A 26 19.45 10.03 -12.76
C ARG A 26 19.76 8.82 -13.65
N LEU A 27 19.74 7.59 -13.13
CA LEU A 27 19.91 6.40 -13.96
C LEU A 27 18.73 6.27 -14.92
N GLU A 28 18.98 5.68 -16.09
CA GLU A 28 17.90 5.40 -17.04
C GLU A 28 16.79 4.53 -16.40
N PRO A 29 15.52 4.73 -16.80
CA PRO A 29 14.41 3.90 -16.34
C PRO A 29 14.76 2.40 -16.42
N GLY A 30 14.84 1.73 -15.27
CA GLY A 30 15.14 0.28 -15.16
C GLY A 30 16.50 -0.12 -14.60
N ALA A 31 17.39 0.81 -14.21
CA ALA A 31 18.75 0.46 -13.75
C ALA A 31 18.85 -0.17 -12.34
N LEU A 32 17.89 0.11 -11.44
CA LEU A 32 17.81 -0.48 -10.10
C LEU A 32 16.45 -1.16 -9.93
N CYS A 33 16.45 -2.47 -9.67
CA CYS A 33 15.21 -3.18 -9.32
C CYS A 33 14.88 -2.99 -7.84
N ILE A 34 13.66 -3.36 -7.42
CA ILE A 34 13.18 -3.08 -6.06
C ILE A 34 14.08 -3.67 -5.00
N THR A 35 14.71 -4.83 -5.26
CA THR A 35 15.59 -5.51 -4.32
C THR A 35 16.86 -4.70 -4.13
N GLY A 36 17.44 -4.21 -5.24
CA GLY A 36 18.57 -3.29 -5.21
C GLY A 36 18.26 -2.01 -4.45
N LEU A 37 17.04 -1.48 -4.60
CA LEU A 37 16.60 -0.32 -3.85
C LEU A 37 16.29 -0.64 -2.39
N ALA A 38 15.56 -1.71 -2.08
CA ALA A 38 15.22 -2.11 -0.72
C ALA A 38 16.48 -2.44 0.08
N ASN A 39 17.51 -2.99 -0.57
CA ASN A 39 18.81 -3.24 0.03
C ASN A 39 19.71 -2.00 0.06
N CYS A 40 19.58 -1.09 -0.92
CA CYS A 40 20.15 0.25 -0.80
C CYS A 40 19.57 0.94 0.42
N CYS A 41 18.24 0.99 0.52
CA CYS A 41 17.49 1.50 1.64
C CYS A 41 17.89 0.78 2.93
N ASP A 42 17.95 -0.54 2.99
CA ASP A 42 18.43 -1.28 4.16
C ASP A 42 19.83 -0.80 4.57
N LYS A 43 20.80 -0.78 3.65
CA LYS A 43 22.18 -0.34 3.94
C LYS A 43 22.28 1.15 4.31
N ILE A 44 21.35 1.97 3.81
CA ILE A 44 21.28 3.43 4.01
C ILE A 44 20.53 3.77 5.30
N PHE A 45 19.48 3.03 5.66
CA PHE A 45 18.59 3.28 6.79
C PHE A 45 18.87 2.33 7.96
N HIS A 46 19.84 1.42 7.83
CA HIS A 46 20.24 0.56 8.93
C HIS A 46 20.70 1.45 10.10
N PRO A 47 20.15 1.28 11.31
CA PRO A 47 20.41 2.14 12.47
C PRO A 47 21.88 2.27 12.88
N ARG A 48 22.75 1.41 12.33
CA ARG A 48 24.17 1.29 12.68
C ARG A 48 25.13 1.93 11.68
N THR A 49 24.69 2.28 10.47
CA THR A 49 25.62 2.63 9.38
C THR A 49 25.46 4.03 8.80
N ALA A 50 24.32 4.70 8.98
CA ALA A 50 24.14 6.05 8.46
C ALA A 50 23.72 7.02 9.57
N PRO A 51 24.35 8.20 9.65
CA PRO A 51 23.67 9.37 10.19
C PRO A 51 22.34 9.52 9.46
N ARG A 52 21.27 9.84 10.19
CA ARG A 52 19.94 10.20 9.68
C ARG A 52 20.01 11.45 8.80
N SER A 53 20.67 11.37 7.65
CA SER A 53 20.86 12.54 6.81
C SER A 53 19.52 12.88 6.19
N ASN A 54 19.09 14.12 6.36
CA ASN A 54 17.85 14.62 5.78
C ASN A 54 17.81 14.40 4.26
N ASN A 55 18.98 14.37 3.60
CA ASN A 55 19.13 14.11 2.17
C ASN A 55 18.66 12.71 1.79
N VAL A 56 18.95 11.71 2.63
CA VAL A 56 18.55 10.33 2.42
C VAL A 56 17.03 10.17 2.53
N LEU A 57 16.40 10.76 3.55
CA LEU A 57 14.93 10.74 3.72
C LEU A 57 14.24 11.46 2.54
N ARG A 58 14.76 12.63 2.13
CA ARG A 58 14.29 13.37 0.96
C ARG A 58 14.41 12.55 -0.33
N ALA A 59 15.55 11.88 -0.54
CA ALA A 59 15.76 11.03 -1.72
C ALA A 59 14.80 9.84 -1.75
N ALA A 60 14.54 9.21 -0.60
CA ALA A 60 13.58 8.12 -0.50
C ALA A 60 12.15 8.58 -0.78
N MET A 61 11.72 9.73 -0.24
CA MET A 61 10.40 10.30 -0.57
C MET A 61 10.27 10.65 -2.06
N GLN A 62 11.27 11.33 -2.63
CA GLN A 62 11.30 11.63 -4.07
C GLN A 62 11.23 10.35 -4.91
N PHE A 63 11.95 9.31 -4.49
CA PHE A 63 11.90 8.03 -5.14
C PHE A 63 10.51 7.41 -5.04
N LEU A 64 9.91 7.29 -3.86
CA LEU A 64 8.61 6.64 -3.66
C LEU A 64 7.51 7.35 -4.46
N ALA A 65 7.54 8.69 -4.48
CA ALA A 65 6.58 9.57 -5.15
C ALA A 65 6.80 9.75 -6.66
N ARG A 66 7.90 9.24 -7.25
CA ARG A 66 8.18 9.48 -8.68
C ARG A 66 7.17 8.79 -9.59
N ASP A 67 6.96 9.39 -10.75
CA ASP A 67 6.15 8.79 -11.81
C ASP A 67 6.78 7.50 -12.30
N ARG A 68 5.91 6.52 -12.51
CA ARG A 68 6.27 5.20 -12.98
C ARG A 68 5.86 5.04 -14.42
N THR A 69 6.73 4.47 -15.24
CA THR A 69 6.35 4.08 -16.60
C THR A 69 5.29 2.98 -16.56
N VAL A 70 4.55 2.77 -17.65
CA VAL A 70 3.53 1.70 -17.72
C VAL A 70 4.15 0.33 -17.43
N GLU A 71 5.38 0.10 -17.89
CA GLU A 71 6.14 -1.13 -17.63
C GLU A 71 6.48 -1.27 -16.15
N GLU A 72 6.92 -0.20 -15.49
CA GLU A 72 7.18 -0.18 -14.05
C GLU A 72 5.90 -0.43 -13.24
N GLN A 73 4.80 0.24 -13.57
CA GLN A 73 3.50 0.03 -12.93
C GLN A 73 3.01 -1.41 -13.10
N THR A 74 3.18 -1.97 -14.31
CA THR A 74 2.83 -3.36 -14.61
C THR A 74 3.70 -4.32 -13.81
N ALA A 75 5.00 -4.04 -13.67
CA ALA A 75 5.91 -4.81 -12.84
C ALA A 75 5.54 -4.73 -11.35
N MET A 76 5.15 -3.54 -10.88
CA MET A 76 4.66 -3.28 -9.52
C MET A 76 3.41 -4.08 -9.19
N ARG A 77 2.41 -4.06 -10.07
CA ARG A 77 1.14 -4.80 -9.89
C ARG A 77 1.30 -6.32 -10.09
N GLY A 78 2.27 -6.72 -10.90
CA GLY A 78 2.53 -8.11 -11.25
C GLY A 78 3.45 -8.88 -10.29
N SER A 79 3.87 -8.28 -9.17
CA SER A 79 4.91 -8.82 -8.25
C SER A 79 6.23 -9.19 -8.95
N ARG A 80 6.49 -8.58 -10.11
CA ARG A 80 7.77 -8.69 -10.81
C ARG A 80 8.80 -7.71 -10.27
N LEU A 81 8.47 -6.98 -9.21
CA LEU A 81 9.38 -6.03 -8.58
C LEU A 81 10.69 -6.71 -8.16
N PHE A 82 10.63 -7.98 -7.74
CA PHE A 82 11.79 -8.81 -7.41
C PHE A 82 12.39 -9.57 -8.61
N GLN A 83 11.75 -9.54 -9.79
CA GLN A 83 12.36 -10.06 -11.02
C GLN A 83 13.35 -9.03 -11.55
N CYS A 84 14.51 -9.02 -10.91
CA CYS A 84 15.56 -8.08 -11.18
C CYS A 84 16.13 -8.23 -12.60
N ARG A 85 16.17 -7.13 -13.36
CA ARG A 85 16.92 -7.05 -14.63
C ARG A 85 18.26 -6.31 -14.48
N CYS A 86 18.66 -6.01 -13.26
CA CYS A 86 19.95 -5.37 -13.03
C CYS A 86 21.10 -6.22 -13.54
N ASP A 87 22.16 -5.57 -14.02
CA ASP A 87 23.38 -6.27 -14.41
C ASP A 87 24.12 -6.77 -13.16
N LEU A 88 23.76 -7.98 -12.71
CA LEU A 88 24.39 -8.63 -11.56
C LEU A 88 25.88 -8.97 -11.80
N LYS A 89 26.44 -8.69 -12.99
CA LYS A 89 27.88 -8.77 -13.21
C LYS A 89 28.63 -7.61 -12.56
N ASP A 90 27.96 -6.48 -12.34
CA ASP A 90 28.50 -5.41 -11.51
C ASP A 90 28.46 -5.87 -10.04
N SER A 91 29.63 -5.98 -9.39
CA SER A 91 29.74 -6.51 -8.03
C SER A 91 29.03 -5.67 -6.97
N PHE A 92 28.90 -4.36 -7.21
CA PHE A 92 28.17 -3.47 -6.31
C PHE A 92 26.66 -3.70 -6.46
N ILE A 93 26.15 -3.71 -7.68
CA ILE A 93 24.77 -4.07 -7.98
C ILE A 93 24.48 -5.47 -7.43
N ALA A 94 25.33 -6.46 -7.67
CA ALA A 94 25.19 -7.81 -7.10
C ALA A 94 25.11 -7.80 -5.57
N SER A 95 25.91 -6.96 -4.90
CA SER A 95 25.85 -6.81 -3.43
C SER A 95 24.57 -6.15 -2.92
N LEU A 96 23.89 -5.36 -3.75
CA LEU A 96 22.54 -4.86 -3.50
C LEU A 96 21.47 -5.91 -3.81
N HIS A 97 21.84 -7.06 -4.37
CA HIS A 97 20.94 -8.18 -4.66
C HIS A 97 21.27 -9.43 -3.85
N GLU A 98 22.27 -9.36 -2.95
CA GLU A 98 22.42 -10.38 -1.94
C GLU A 98 21.08 -10.49 -1.19
N PRO A 99 20.52 -11.70 -1.07
CA PRO A 99 19.24 -11.88 -0.41
C PRO A 99 19.39 -11.39 1.02
N VAL A 100 18.85 -10.21 1.29
CA VAL A 100 18.55 -9.83 2.65
C VAL A 100 17.48 -10.84 3.04
N SER A 101 17.80 -11.68 4.00
CA SER A 101 16.90 -12.68 4.55
C SER A 101 15.67 -12.06 5.21
N ASN A 102 15.48 -10.75 5.07
CA ASN A 102 14.48 -9.98 5.77
C ASN A 102 13.76 -8.99 4.85
N VAL A 103 12.60 -9.43 4.39
CA VAL A 103 11.56 -8.61 3.75
C VAL A 103 11.18 -7.38 4.62
N ASP A 104 11.50 -7.40 5.92
CA ASP A 104 11.32 -6.29 6.85
C ASP A 104 12.10 -5.02 6.49
N ALA A 105 13.16 -5.06 5.67
CA ALA A 105 14.03 -3.90 5.46
C ALA A 105 13.36 -2.71 4.74
N LEU A 106 12.54 -2.99 3.71
CA LEU A 106 11.76 -1.94 3.03
C LEU A 106 10.69 -1.37 3.96
N ASN A 107 10.00 -2.24 4.72
CA ASN A 107 9.08 -1.80 5.77
C ASN A 107 9.81 -0.90 6.74
N PHE A 108 10.95 -1.33 7.28
CA PHE A 108 11.75 -0.57 8.23
C PHE A 108 12.08 0.82 7.70
N THR A 109 12.53 0.94 6.45
CA THR A 109 12.78 2.24 5.83
C THR A 109 11.54 3.12 5.74
N ILE A 110 10.40 2.55 5.33
CA ILE A 110 9.14 3.29 5.24
C ILE A 110 8.64 3.69 6.64
N LEU A 111 8.88 2.85 7.64
CA LEU A 111 8.57 3.15 9.04
C LEU A 111 9.47 4.27 9.56
N GLU A 112 10.77 4.24 9.31
CA GLU A 112 11.69 5.32 9.67
C GLU A 112 11.27 6.65 9.02
N LEU A 113 10.82 6.62 7.75
CA LEU A 113 10.24 7.80 7.09
C LEU A 113 8.98 8.28 7.81
N ALA A 114 8.04 7.38 8.12
CA ALA A 114 6.82 7.70 8.83
C ALA A 114 7.11 8.26 10.24
N PHE A 115 8.06 7.66 10.96
CA PHE A 115 8.52 8.09 12.29
C PHE A 115 9.22 9.44 12.23
N ALA A 116 10.05 9.70 11.23
CA ALA A 116 10.67 11.02 11.05
C ALA A 116 9.61 12.12 10.82
N ILE A 117 8.57 11.82 10.03
CA ILE A 117 7.43 12.74 9.84
C ILE A 117 6.66 12.93 11.16
N MET A 118 6.39 11.85 11.90
CA MET A 118 5.71 11.93 13.20
C MET A 118 6.51 12.72 14.25
N ASP A 119 7.82 12.52 14.35
CA ASP A 119 8.70 13.27 15.25
C ASP A 119 8.70 14.78 14.90
N ALA A 120 8.54 15.14 13.62
CA ALA A 120 8.42 16.53 13.20
C ALA A 120 7.04 17.15 13.48
N LEU A 121 5.97 16.35 13.42
CA LEU A 121 4.62 16.77 13.78
C LEU A 121 4.48 17.09 15.27
N SER A 122 5.30 16.48 16.11
CA SER A 122 5.32 16.76 17.55
C SER A 122 6.72 16.59 18.09
N PRO A 123 7.51 17.67 18.11
CA PRO A 123 8.88 17.62 18.56
C PRO A 123 8.91 17.15 20.01
N ARG A 124 9.62 16.04 20.25
CA ARG A 124 9.81 15.51 21.61
C ARG A 124 10.29 16.61 22.55
N PRO A 125 9.85 16.62 23.82
CA PRO A 125 10.46 17.46 24.84
C PRO A 125 11.98 17.29 24.79
N LYS A 126 12.73 18.39 24.86
CA LYS A 126 14.20 18.39 24.70
C LYS A 126 14.94 17.45 25.67
N ASP A 127 14.24 16.99 26.71
CA ASP A 127 14.77 16.25 27.84
C ASP A 127 14.23 14.81 27.93
N ALA A 128 13.47 14.34 26.94
CA ALA A 128 12.98 12.95 26.91
C ALA A 128 14.13 11.95 26.63
N PRO A 129 14.30 10.87 27.42
CA PRO A 129 15.36 9.89 27.23
C PRO A 129 15.21 9.16 25.88
N ILE A 130 16.31 9.03 25.15
CA ILE A 130 16.38 8.25 23.90
C ILE A 130 16.47 6.76 24.27
N PRO A 131 15.65 5.87 23.67
CA PRO A 131 15.76 4.42 23.89
C PRO A 131 17.17 3.92 23.56
N ASP A 132 17.68 2.94 24.31
CA ASP A 132 19.06 2.46 24.16
C ASP A 132 19.32 1.83 22.77
N GLU A 133 20.57 1.94 22.30
CA GLU A 133 21.01 1.47 20.97
C GLU A 133 21.18 -0.08 20.90
N SER A 134 20.73 -0.84 21.89
CA SER A 134 21.05 -2.28 21.98
C SER A 134 20.28 -3.18 21.00
N GLY A 135 19.37 -2.62 20.20
CA GLY A 135 18.83 -3.27 19.00
C GLY A 135 18.08 -4.56 19.27
N LYS A 136 17.47 -4.69 20.45
CA LYS A 136 16.63 -5.84 20.82
C LYS A 136 15.27 -5.38 21.31
N ASP A 137 14.52 -4.75 20.42
CA ASP A 137 13.12 -5.09 20.18
C ASP A 137 12.49 -4.05 19.26
N LEU A 138 11.88 -4.50 18.16
CA LEU A 138 10.91 -3.68 17.44
C LEU A 138 9.80 -3.20 18.41
N ASP A 139 9.51 -4.04 19.42
CA ASP A 139 8.59 -3.71 20.51
C ASP A 139 9.04 -2.47 21.32
N GLN A 140 10.33 -2.15 21.49
CA GLN A 140 10.76 -0.94 22.22
C GLN A 140 10.67 0.34 21.40
N ILE A 141 10.88 0.26 20.08
CA ILE A 141 10.67 1.41 19.17
C ILE A 141 9.18 1.76 19.09
N VAL A 142 8.32 0.74 19.10
CA VAL A 142 6.86 0.89 19.15
C VAL A 142 6.39 1.33 20.55
N LEU A 143 6.95 0.79 21.65
CA LEU A 143 6.57 1.15 23.02
C LEU A 143 7.11 2.52 23.49
N GLY A 144 8.15 3.08 22.87
CA GLY A 144 8.66 4.42 23.18
C GLY A 144 7.69 5.57 22.88
N MET A 145 6.52 5.25 22.30
CA MET A 145 5.46 6.18 21.92
C MET A 145 4.35 6.33 22.99
N THR A 146 4.50 5.74 24.19
CA THR A 146 3.46 5.74 25.23
C THR A 146 3.27 7.07 25.99
N ASP A 147 4.12 8.08 25.78
CA ASP A 147 4.09 9.35 26.54
C ASP A 147 3.07 10.38 26.01
N TRP A 148 2.35 10.04 24.94
CA TRP A 148 1.37 10.93 24.31
C TRP A 148 0.07 11.12 25.10
N ASN A 149 -0.29 10.17 25.95
CA ASN A 149 -1.52 10.27 26.75
C ASN A 149 -1.34 10.99 28.08
N GLU A 150 -0.13 11.10 28.64
CA GLU A 150 0.10 11.98 29.81
C GLU A 150 -0.10 13.46 29.44
N LEU A 151 0.00 13.83 28.16
CA LEU A 151 -0.30 15.18 27.67
C LEU A 151 -1.77 15.37 27.29
N LEU A 152 -2.41 14.37 26.68
CA LEU A 152 -3.81 14.47 26.22
C LEU A 152 -4.85 14.19 27.31
N GLU A 153 -4.56 13.37 28.33
CA GLU A 153 -5.45 13.19 29.49
C GLU A 153 -5.34 14.34 30.52
N VAL A 154 -4.22 15.07 30.51
CA VAL A 154 -3.99 16.21 31.43
C VAL A 154 -4.69 17.49 30.97
N GLU A 155 -4.86 17.70 29.67
CA GLU A 155 -5.47 18.92 29.13
C GLU A 155 -6.98 19.02 29.41
N ASP A 156 -7.67 17.88 29.54
CA ASP A 156 -9.12 17.83 29.81
C ASP A 156 -9.48 17.77 31.31
N GLN A 157 -8.52 17.53 32.20
CA GLN A 157 -8.77 17.39 33.65
C GLN A 157 -8.06 18.43 34.54
N LEU A 158 -7.03 19.11 34.06
CA LEU A 158 -6.35 20.14 34.85
C LEU A 158 -6.67 21.53 34.26
N GLY A 159 -7.45 22.31 35.03
CA GLY A 159 -7.37 23.76 34.94
C GLY A 159 -5.90 24.23 35.08
N PRO A 160 -5.61 25.50 34.77
CA PRO A 160 -4.24 26.01 34.65
C PRO A 160 -3.36 25.58 35.83
N LEU A 161 -2.19 25.00 35.53
CA LEU A 161 -1.23 24.53 36.52
C LEU A 161 -0.90 25.66 37.52
N PRO A 162 -0.79 25.36 38.83
CA PRO A 162 -0.38 26.33 39.84
C PRO A 162 0.99 26.92 39.50
N SER A 163 1.13 28.25 39.61
CA SER A 163 2.38 28.97 39.27
C SER A 163 3.60 28.59 40.13
N ASP A 164 3.40 27.74 41.14
CA ASP A 164 4.36 27.28 42.15
C ASP A 164 4.72 25.78 42.02
N TRP A 165 4.34 25.11 40.93
CA TRP A 165 4.75 23.72 40.71
C TRP A 165 6.26 23.62 40.41
N VAL A 166 6.99 22.88 41.24
CA VAL A 166 8.44 22.64 41.13
C VAL A 166 8.70 21.15 40.94
N LEU A 167 9.51 20.81 39.94
CA LEU A 167 9.91 19.45 39.61
C LEU A 167 10.61 18.77 40.82
N PRO A 168 10.35 17.49 41.14
CA PRO A 168 11.05 16.80 42.23
C PRO A 168 12.57 16.84 42.10
N GLU A 169 13.28 17.05 43.21
CA GLU A 169 14.74 17.25 43.27
C GLU A 169 15.54 16.09 42.62
N GLU A 170 15.02 14.86 42.69
CA GLU A 170 15.61 13.67 42.06
C GLU A 170 15.54 13.70 40.53
N LEU A 171 14.51 14.32 39.94
CA LEU A 171 14.40 14.53 38.50
C LEU A 171 15.29 15.70 38.06
N GLN A 172 15.37 16.76 38.87
CA GLN A 172 16.30 17.87 38.61
C GLN A 172 17.77 17.39 38.59
N ALA A 173 18.15 16.50 39.50
CA ALA A 173 19.48 15.91 39.56
C ALA A 173 19.79 15.01 38.35
N LYS A 174 18.80 14.27 37.84
CA LYS A 174 18.96 13.43 36.63
C LYS A 174 19.09 14.27 35.36
N VAL A 175 18.35 15.36 35.26
CA VAL A 175 18.44 16.35 34.15
C VAL A 175 19.78 17.08 34.19
N ALA A 176 20.29 17.43 35.37
CA ALA A 176 21.59 18.08 35.53
C ALA A 176 22.79 17.14 35.24
N ALA A 177 22.61 15.83 35.36
CA ALA A 177 23.67 14.83 35.18
C ALA A 177 23.85 14.33 33.73
N SER A 178 22.92 14.61 32.82
CA SER A 178 23.06 14.26 31.42
C SER A 178 23.91 15.30 30.67
N GLU A 179 25.15 14.95 30.30
CA GLU A 179 25.96 15.80 29.43
C GLU A 179 25.32 15.87 28.03
N PRO A 180 25.08 17.07 27.48
CA PRO A 180 24.55 17.20 26.12
C PRO A 180 25.59 16.67 25.12
N GLN A 181 25.21 15.62 24.39
CA GLN A 181 25.97 15.19 23.22
C GLN A 181 26.19 16.41 22.30
N LYS A 182 27.45 16.73 22.03
CA LYS A 182 27.84 17.77 21.07
C LYS A 182 27.40 17.34 19.67
N ARG A 183 26.17 17.67 19.28
CA ARG A 183 25.72 17.62 17.88
C ARG A 183 26.66 18.52 17.08
N GLY A 184 27.08 18.07 15.89
CA GLY A 184 27.76 18.91 14.90
C GLY A 184 26.93 20.15 14.52
N PRO A 185 27.38 21.00 13.59
CA PRO A 185 26.60 22.16 13.15
C PRO A 185 25.15 21.73 12.89
N LYS A 186 24.21 22.34 13.62
CA LYS A 186 22.82 21.89 13.76
C LYS A 186 22.14 21.86 12.39
N GLU A 187 22.12 20.70 11.75
CA GLU A 187 21.19 20.46 10.64
C GLU A 187 19.76 20.66 11.18
N ALA A 188 18.95 21.39 10.43
CA ALA A 188 17.54 21.58 10.77
C ALA A 188 16.85 20.20 10.85
N PRO A 189 15.89 20.00 11.77
CA PRO A 189 15.12 18.76 11.79
C PRO A 189 14.38 18.58 10.47
N TRP A 190 14.41 17.38 9.91
CA TRP A 190 13.61 17.02 8.74
C TRP A 190 12.26 16.41 9.17
N PRO A 191 11.18 16.71 8.43
CA PRO A 191 11.10 17.71 7.37
C PRO A 191 11.15 19.16 7.86
N SER A 192 11.86 20.01 7.11
CA SER A 192 11.97 21.44 7.39
C SER A 192 10.77 22.22 6.85
N ASP A 193 10.17 21.74 5.75
CA ASP A 193 8.99 22.29 5.09
C ASP A 193 8.22 21.21 4.32
N SER A 194 7.11 21.58 3.67
CA SER A 194 6.31 20.63 2.88
C SER A 194 7.01 20.12 1.63
N GLU A 195 7.96 20.86 1.07
CA GLU A 195 8.70 20.46 -0.14
C GLU A 195 9.67 19.31 0.12
N ASP A 196 10.17 19.24 1.36
CA ASP A 196 11.03 18.16 1.83
C ASP A 196 10.37 16.79 1.74
N VAL A 197 9.03 16.75 1.82
CA VAL A 197 8.24 15.52 1.87
C VAL A 197 7.40 15.31 0.61
N LEU A 198 6.82 16.40 0.10
CA LEU A 198 5.87 16.41 -1.00
C LEU A 198 6.31 17.50 -2.00
N PRO A 199 7.04 17.14 -3.08
CA PRO A 199 7.53 18.14 -4.03
C PRO A 199 6.36 18.93 -4.66
N SER A 200 6.31 20.25 -4.50
CA SER A 200 5.30 21.16 -5.10
C SER A 200 5.16 21.02 -6.61
N THR A 201 6.23 20.56 -7.25
CA THR A 201 6.28 20.37 -8.70
C THR A 201 5.29 19.32 -9.21
N ARG A 202 4.65 18.53 -8.33
CA ARG A 202 3.73 17.46 -8.70
C ARG A 202 2.33 17.68 -8.16
N PRO A 203 1.28 17.36 -8.95
CA PRO A 203 -0.08 17.27 -8.41
C PRO A 203 -0.13 16.26 -7.27
N MET A 204 -0.75 16.65 -6.16
CA MET A 204 -0.80 15.86 -4.94
C MET A 204 -1.52 14.51 -5.14
N ALA A 205 -2.56 14.50 -5.98
CA ALA A 205 -3.24 13.29 -6.44
C ALA A 205 -2.28 12.28 -7.13
N GLN A 206 -1.34 12.78 -7.93
CA GLN A 206 -0.35 11.94 -8.62
C GLN A 206 0.67 11.37 -7.63
N THR A 207 1.13 12.17 -6.68
CA THR A 207 2.01 11.71 -5.60
C THR A 207 1.36 10.61 -4.79
N LEU A 208 0.11 10.81 -4.36
CA LEU A 208 -0.66 9.78 -3.66
C LEU A 208 -0.85 8.53 -4.51
N HIS A 209 -1.19 8.67 -5.80
CA HIS A 209 -1.31 7.53 -6.71
C HIS A 209 -0.01 6.73 -6.76
N ASN A 210 1.13 7.42 -6.96
CA ASN A 210 2.45 6.77 -7.04
C ASN A 210 2.84 6.08 -5.74
N LEU A 211 2.54 6.67 -4.58
CA LEU A 211 2.73 6.02 -3.28
C LEU A 211 1.87 4.76 -3.18
N LEU A 212 0.59 4.84 -3.53
CA LEU A 212 -0.33 3.71 -3.40
C LEU A 212 -0.06 2.57 -4.38
N LEU A 213 0.68 2.79 -5.48
CA LEU A 213 1.16 1.68 -6.32
C LEU A 213 2.02 0.68 -5.52
N TRP A 214 2.71 1.15 -4.48
CA TRP A 214 3.52 0.30 -3.59
C TRP A 214 2.67 -0.56 -2.65
N THR A 215 1.39 -0.22 -2.45
CA THR A 215 0.48 -1.03 -1.63
C THR A 215 0.04 -2.33 -2.31
N GLY A 216 0.30 -2.48 -3.62
CA GLY A 216 0.02 -3.73 -4.33
C GLY A 216 0.95 -4.89 -3.93
N GLU A 217 2.00 -4.61 -3.14
CA GLU A 217 2.99 -5.58 -2.72
C GLU A 217 2.62 -6.15 -1.33
N PRO A 218 2.47 -7.49 -1.16
CA PRO A 218 1.95 -8.12 0.08
C PRO A 218 2.81 -7.93 1.34
N CYS A 219 4.05 -7.48 1.16
CA CYS A 219 5.08 -7.54 2.17
C CYS A 219 5.60 -6.16 2.61
N GLY A 220 5.26 -5.09 1.90
CA GLY A 220 5.69 -3.72 2.12
C GLY A 220 4.55 -2.70 2.09
N GLY A 221 3.37 -3.12 1.61
CA GLY A 221 2.25 -2.20 1.42
C GLY A 221 1.70 -1.60 2.71
N SER A 222 1.82 -2.28 3.85
CA SER A 222 1.41 -1.74 5.16
C SER A 222 2.21 -0.51 5.57
N GLY A 223 3.54 -0.50 5.34
CA GLY A 223 4.36 0.66 5.64
C GLY A 223 3.90 1.90 4.88
N ILE A 224 3.48 1.70 3.62
CA ILE A 224 2.98 2.79 2.77
C ILE A 224 1.69 3.38 3.32
N PHE A 225 0.78 2.56 3.86
CA PHE A 225 -0.43 3.09 4.51
C PHE A 225 -0.10 3.94 5.72
N LEU A 226 0.87 3.52 6.55
CA LEU A 226 1.34 4.33 7.67
C LEU A 226 1.95 5.65 7.17
N LEU A 227 2.86 5.59 6.19
CA LEU A 227 3.48 6.77 5.59
C LEU A 227 2.42 7.74 5.05
N VAL A 228 1.48 7.26 4.24
CA VAL A 228 0.38 8.07 3.70
C VAL A 228 -0.45 8.71 4.82
N SER A 229 -0.67 8.01 5.93
CA SER A 229 -1.38 8.57 7.08
C SER A 229 -0.58 9.67 7.78
N CYS A 230 0.72 9.46 8.01
CA CYS A 230 1.59 10.48 8.59
C CYS A 230 1.69 11.71 7.68
N LEU A 231 1.76 11.52 6.36
CA LEU A 231 1.72 12.60 5.38
C LEU A 231 0.41 13.38 5.42
N SER A 232 -0.71 12.71 5.67
CA SER A 232 -2.01 13.35 5.79
C SER A 232 -2.11 14.24 7.03
N ASP A 233 -1.49 13.82 8.13
CA ASP A 233 -1.41 14.63 9.35
C ASP A 233 -0.47 15.81 9.18
N TYR A 234 0.63 15.60 8.44
CA TYR A 234 1.60 16.65 8.13
C TYR A 234 1.05 17.70 7.15
N SER A 235 0.23 17.30 6.19
CA SER A 235 -0.24 18.15 5.10
C SER A 235 -1.74 18.02 4.87
N PRO A 236 -2.55 19.02 5.28
CA PRO A 236 -4.00 19.02 5.03
C PRO A 236 -4.37 18.95 3.55
N SER A 237 -3.55 19.52 2.66
CA SER A 237 -3.76 19.43 1.21
C SER A 237 -3.51 18.01 0.68
N PHE A 238 -2.58 17.25 1.28
CA PHE A 238 -2.40 15.83 0.98
C PHE A 238 -3.56 14.99 1.52
N ALA A 239 -4.05 15.27 2.73
CA ALA A 239 -5.20 14.58 3.32
C ALA A 239 -6.45 14.69 2.43
N ALA A 240 -6.66 15.84 1.78
CA ALA A 240 -7.77 16.08 0.86
C ALA A 240 -7.76 15.17 -0.39
N GLU A 241 -6.62 14.57 -0.74
CA GLU A 241 -6.47 13.70 -1.91
C GLU A 241 -6.68 12.21 -1.63
N ILE A 242 -6.45 11.76 -0.39
CA ILE A 242 -6.74 10.38 0.06
C ILE A 242 -8.11 9.85 -0.42
N PRO A 243 -9.20 10.63 -0.34
CA PRO A 243 -10.55 10.21 -0.74
C PRO A 243 -10.68 9.94 -2.24
N ALA A 244 -9.80 10.49 -3.08
CA ALA A 244 -9.84 10.35 -4.54
C ALA A 244 -9.14 9.07 -5.03
N SER A 245 -8.44 8.34 -4.17
CA SER A 245 -7.76 7.11 -4.58
C SER A 245 -8.67 5.88 -4.45
N HIS A 246 -9.22 5.45 -5.59
CA HIS A 246 -9.97 4.19 -5.71
C HIS A 246 -9.12 2.95 -5.38
N MET A 247 -7.79 3.04 -5.47
CA MET A 247 -6.89 1.90 -5.23
C MET A 247 -6.57 1.70 -3.76
N ALA A 248 -6.58 2.76 -2.96
CA ALA A 248 -6.12 2.68 -1.56
C ALA A 248 -6.96 1.71 -0.74
N LEU A 249 -8.26 1.68 -1.03
CA LEU A 249 -9.24 1.04 -0.20
C LEU A 249 -9.27 -0.50 -0.33
N PRO A 250 -9.38 -1.09 -1.55
CA PRO A 250 -9.29 -2.53 -1.69
C PRO A 250 -7.94 -3.07 -1.21
N CYS A 251 -6.85 -2.34 -1.46
CA CYS A 251 -5.52 -2.71 -1.00
C CYS A 251 -5.45 -2.69 0.53
N ALA A 252 -5.96 -1.65 1.21
CA ALA A 252 -5.95 -1.58 2.66
C ALA A 252 -6.68 -2.78 3.29
N LEU A 253 -7.86 -3.12 2.77
CA LEU A 253 -8.63 -4.26 3.26
C LEU A 253 -7.95 -5.61 2.98
N LEU A 254 -7.30 -5.76 1.82
CA LEU A 254 -6.50 -6.94 1.56
C LEU A 254 -5.36 -7.09 2.58
N HIS A 255 -4.61 -6.01 2.82
CA HIS A 255 -3.50 -6.00 3.77
C HIS A 255 -3.98 -6.34 5.18
N LEU A 256 -5.17 -5.85 5.54
CA LEU A 256 -5.84 -6.22 6.79
C LEU A 256 -6.14 -7.71 6.84
N GLU A 257 -6.77 -8.27 5.81
CA GLU A 257 -7.10 -9.70 5.75
C GLU A 257 -5.86 -10.58 5.82
N GLN A 258 -4.80 -10.23 5.10
CA GLN A 258 -3.52 -10.95 5.16
C GLN A 258 -2.88 -10.88 6.56
N ALA A 259 -2.99 -9.74 7.24
CA ALA A 259 -2.52 -9.61 8.61
C ALA A 259 -3.34 -10.48 9.58
N LEU A 260 -4.67 -10.53 9.40
CA LEU A 260 -5.57 -11.37 10.18
C LEU A 260 -5.33 -12.86 9.92
N ASP A 261 -5.06 -13.26 8.68
CA ASP A 261 -4.68 -14.64 8.33
C ASP A 261 -3.39 -15.06 9.07
N ARG A 262 -2.39 -14.17 9.11
CA ARG A 262 -1.14 -14.41 9.87
C ARG A 262 -1.39 -14.51 11.37
N PHE A 263 -2.25 -13.65 11.92
CA PHE A 263 -2.66 -13.71 13.32
C PHE A 263 -3.30 -15.06 13.66
N GLU A 264 -4.27 -15.51 12.87
CA GLU A 264 -4.96 -16.79 13.08
C GLU A 264 -4.02 -18.00 12.92
N ALA A 265 -3.03 -17.88 12.03
CA ALA A 265 -1.95 -18.86 11.87
C ALA A 265 -0.93 -18.85 13.02
N LYS A 266 -1.11 -17.98 14.04
CA LYS A 266 -0.20 -17.79 15.18
C LYS A 266 1.21 -17.39 14.74
N ALA A 267 1.31 -16.59 13.68
CA ALA A 267 2.58 -16.00 13.28
C ALA A 267 3.12 -15.08 14.38
N PRO A 268 4.44 -14.80 14.41
CA PRO A 268 5.02 -13.87 15.38
C PRO A 268 4.31 -12.51 15.35
N PRO A 269 4.01 -11.87 16.49
CA PRO A 269 3.15 -10.68 16.54
C PRO A 269 3.59 -9.52 15.65
N ASN A 270 4.90 -9.29 15.52
CA ASN A 270 5.48 -8.26 14.66
C ASN A 270 5.08 -8.41 13.18
N THR A 271 4.72 -9.62 12.72
CA THR A 271 4.38 -9.88 11.31
C THR A 271 2.98 -9.41 10.90
N PHE A 272 2.10 -9.10 11.86
CA PHE A 272 0.74 -8.62 11.60
C PHE A 272 0.39 -7.33 12.34
N ARG A 273 0.98 -7.08 13.53
CA ARG A 273 0.68 -5.90 14.36
C ARG A 273 0.79 -4.60 13.58
N LEU A 274 1.91 -4.42 12.89
CA LEU A 274 2.18 -3.22 12.12
C LEU A 274 1.17 -3.03 10.99
N ALA A 275 0.81 -4.11 10.28
CA ALA A 275 -0.16 -4.04 9.21
C ALA A 275 -1.55 -3.65 9.71
N ILE A 276 -1.99 -4.25 10.82
CA ILE A 276 -3.27 -3.90 11.46
C ILE A 276 -3.27 -2.43 11.89
N ALA A 277 -2.21 -1.97 12.57
CA ALA A 277 -2.09 -0.59 13.03
C ALA A 277 -2.06 0.40 11.87
N ALA A 278 -1.21 0.16 10.86
CA ALA A 278 -1.05 1.03 9.70
C ALA A 278 -2.33 1.14 8.88
N VAL A 279 -3.01 0.02 8.61
CA VAL A 279 -4.29 0.02 7.88
C VAL A 279 -5.38 0.70 8.70
N THR A 280 -5.47 0.42 10.00
CA THR A 280 -6.48 1.05 10.86
C THR A 280 -6.29 2.56 10.90
N HIS A 281 -5.04 3.02 11.03
CA HIS A 281 -4.73 4.44 11.03
C HIS A 281 -5.08 5.08 9.68
N PHE A 282 -4.74 4.42 8.57
CA PHE A 282 -5.12 4.89 7.23
C PHE A 282 -6.62 4.99 7.01
N LEU A 283 -7.38 3.96 7.41
CA LEU A 283 -8.84 3.95 7.29
C LEU A 283 -9.49 5.03 8.17
N HIS A 284 -8.89 5.36 9.32
CA HIS A 284 -9.36 6.46 10.15
C HIS A 284 -9.17 7.84 9.50
N LYS A 285 -8.14 8.02 8.67
CA LYS A 285 -7.93 9.29 7.92
C LYS A 285 -8.90 9.45 6.74
N MET A 286 -9.67 8.42 6.39
CA MET A 286 -10.66 8.54 5.34
C MET A 286 -11.85 9.39 5.77
N PRO A 287 -12.35 10.30 4.91
CA PRO A 287 -13.58 11.01 5.19
C PRO A 287 -14.74 10.03 5.39
N LYS A 288 -15.63 10.41 6.29
CA LYS A 288 -16.79 9.60 6.68
C LYS A 288 -17.58 9.12 5.47
N GLU A 289 -17.78 9.95 4.46
CA GLU A 289 -18.56 9.62 3.25
C GLU A 289 -17.91 8.48 2.45
N ARG A 290 -16.58 8.46 2.36
CA ARG A 290 -15.84 7.37 1.71
C ARG A 290 -15.79 6.12 2.58
N PHE A 291 -15.67 6.29 3.89
CA PHE A 291 -15.77 5.19 4.83
C PHE A 291 -17.15 4.51 4.77
N VAL A 292 -18.23 5.28 4.54
CA VAL A 292 -19.57 4.74 4.30
C VAL A 292 -19.65 4.00 2.96
N LEU A 293 -19.04 4.55 1.90
CA LEU A 293 -18.94 3.84 0.62
C LEU A 293 -18.18 2.51 0.78
N LEU A 294 -17.14 2.49 1.61
CA LEU A 294 -16.43 1.28 2.01
C LEU A 294 -17.38 0.30 2.72
N LEU A 295 -18.08 0.74 3.76
CA LEU A 295 -19.00 -0.11 4.53
C LEU A 295 -20.09 -0.71 3.65
N THR A 296 -20.57 0.02 2.64
CA THR A 296 -21.62 -0.47 1.74
C THR A 296 -21.09 -1.38 0.63
N THR A 297 -19.88 -1.12 0.12
CA THR A 297 -19.27 -1.89 -0.98
C THR A 297 -18.63 -3.19 -0.49
N PHE A 298 -18.01 -3.14 0.70
CA PHE A 298 -17.21 -4.23 1.29
C PHE A 298 -17.83 -4.73 2.60
N ARG A 299 -19.14 -4.55 2.79
CA ARG A 299 -19.82 -4.86 4.05
C ARG A 299 -19.47 -6.24 4.58
N ASP A 300 -19.66 -7.26 3.75
CA ASP A 300 -19.48 -8.65 4.15
C ASP A 300 -18.02 -8.91 4.55
N LEU A 301 -17.07 -8.37 3.77
CA LEU A 301 -15.66 -8.46 4.10
C LEU A 301 -15.36 -7.77 5.43
N LEU A 302 -15.85 -6.55 5.64
CA LEU A 302 -15.61 -5.79 6.86
C LEU A 302 -16.26 -6.41 8.09
N VAL A 303 -17.44 -7.01 7.93
CA VAL A 303 -18.10 -7.79 8.99
C VAL A 303 -17.20 -8.95 9.39
N ASP A 304 -16.70 -9.70 8.41
CA ASP A 304 -15.78 -10.82 8.64
C ASP A 304 -14.46 -10.32 9.27
N SER A 305 -13.85 -9.27 8.73
CA SER A 305 -12.62 -8.65 9.27
C SER A 305 -12.84 -8.13 10.70
N ALA A 306 -13.98 -7.48 10.98
CA ALA A 306 -14.27 -6.89 12.28
C ALA A 306 -14.44 -7.96 13.38
N ALA A 307 -15.02 -9.11 13.04
CA ALA A 307 -15.07 -10.24 13.96
C ALA A 307 -13.68 -10.80 14.29
N ARG A 308 -12.78 -10.81 13.30
CA ARG A 308 -11.41 -11.34 13.40
C ARG A 308 -10.43 -10.35 14.04
N ILE A 309 -10.65 -9.05 13.88
CA ILE A 309 -9.72 -8.02 14.37
C ILE A 309 -9.80 -7.78 15.86
N GLN A 310 -10.98 -7.95 16.47
CA GLN A 310 -11.14 -7.79 17.92
C GLN A 310 -10.20 -8.69 18.74
N PRO A 311 -10.12 -10.02 18.50
CA PRO A 311 -9.13 -10.85 19.18
C PRO A 311 -7.70 -10.49 18.80
N ALA A 312 -7.43 -10.12 17.55
CA ALA A 312 -6.09 -9.68 17.14
C ALA A 312 -5.62 -8.44 17.92
N LEU A 313 -6.47 -7.43 18.04
CA LEU A 313 -6.22 -6.20 18.80
C LEU A 313 -6.06 -6.43 20.30
N ALA A 314 -6.69 -7.47 20.86
CA ALA A 314 -6.49 -7.83 22.26
C ALA A 314 -5.05 -8.30 22.54
N GLU A 315 -4.36 -8.87 21.54
CA GLU A 315 -2.97 -9.32 21.64
C GLU A 315 -1.94 -8.25 21.26
N ILE A 316 -2.38 -7.08 20.81
CA ILE A 316 -1.50 -5.92 20.56
C ILE A 316 -1.44 -5.10 21.85
N PRO A 317 -0.27 -4.99 22.52
CA PRO A 317 -0.07 -4.06 23.62
C PRO A 317 0.11 -2.63 23.08
N GLY A 318 -0.03 -1.63 23.95
CA GLY A 318 0.31 -0.24 23.61
C GLY A 318 -0.87 0.62 23.16
N ALA A 319 -0.56 1.88 22.85
CA ALA A 319 -1.52 2.92 22.55
C ALA A 319 -2.21 2.71 21.18
N GLU A 320 -1.50 2.10 20.23
CA GLU A 320 -2.01 1.76 18.91
C GLU A 320 -3.20 0.80 19.00
N ALA A 321 -3.15 -0.14 19.95
CA ALA A 321 -4.23 -1.07 20.21
C ALA A 321 -5.46 -0.37 20.80
N VAL A 322 -5.27 0.64 21.65
CA VAL A 322 -6.38 1.40 22.25
C VAL A 322 -7.12 2.18 21.18
N PHE A 323 -6.39 2.94 20.36
CA PHE A 323 -6.95 3.67 19.24
C PHE A 323 -7.66 2.73 18.25
N ALA A 324 -7.00 1.65 17.84
CA ALA A 324 -7.58 0.69 16.92
C ALA A 324 -8.83 0.03 17.50
N LYS A 325 -8.84 -0.34 18.78
CA LYS A 325 -10.03 -0.89 19.47
C LYS A 325 -11.20 0.08 19.44
N ALA A 326 -10.96 1.34 19.81
CA ALA A 326 -12.00 2.37 19.84
C ALA A 326 -12.57 2.63 18.44
N TRP A 327 -11.69 2.72 17.43
CA TRP A 327 -12.11 2.90 16.05
C TRP A 327 -12.90 1.71 15.53
N TRP A 328 -12.41 0.48 15.70
CA TRP A 328 -13.11 -0.73 15.27
C TRP A 328 -14.43 -0.96 15.99
N ALA A 329 -14.57 -0.54 17.25
CA ALA A 329 -15.86 -0.52 17.93
C ALA A 329 -16.85 0.43 17.24
N SER A 330 -16.41 1.60 16.79
CA SER A 330 -17.23 2.53 16.00
C SER A 330 -17.60 1.97 14.62
N VAL A 331 -16.67 1.26 13.98
CA VAL A 331 -16.93 0.53 12.72
C VAL A 331 -18.00 -0.53 12.93
N GLN A 332 -17.85 -1.37 13.96
CA GLN A 332 -18.82 -2.42 14.29
C GLN A 332 -20.19 -1.84 14.60
N GLN A 333 -20.27 -0.76 15.38
CA GLN A 333 -21.51 -0.05 15.66
C GLN A 333 -22.19 0.43 14.36
N SER A 334 -21.41 0.92 13.40
CA SER A 334 -21.91 1.35 12.09
C SER A 334 -22.43 0.18 11.25
N ILE A 335 -21.78 -0.99 11.34
CA ILE A 335 -22.21 -2.24 10.69
C ILE A 335 -23.52 -2.77 11.29
N ASP A 336 -23.61 -2.77 12.61
CA ASP A 336 -24.74 -3.29 13.40
C ASP A 336 -25.99 -2.42 13.27
N ALA A 337 -25.82 -1.10 13.14
CA ALA A 337 -26.92 -0.18 12.88
C ALA A 337 -27.63 -0.45 11.54
N GLY A 338 -27.03 -1.25 10.66
CA GLY A 338 -27.64 -1.72 9.43
C GLY A 338 -27.91 -0.59 8.41
N PRO A 339 -28.67 -0.88 7.34
CA PRO A 339 -28.96 0.08 6.28
C PRO A 339 -29.93 1.21 6.70
N GLU A 340 -30.53 1.15 7.90
CA GLU A 340 -31.46 2.17 8.42
C GLU A 340 -30.77 3.38 9.06
N PHE A 341 -29.46 3.32 9.29
CA PHE A 341 -28.70 4.56 9.47
C PHE A 341 -28.97 5.44 8.23
N PRO A 342 -29.03 6.78 8.33
CA PRO A 342 -29.46 7.64 7.23
C PRO A 342 -28.38 7.80 6.15
N TRP A 343 -27.81 6.68 5.67
CA TRP A 343 -26.89 6.60 4.54
C TRP A 343 -27.53 7.15 3.27
N GLU A 344 -28.87 7.10 3.16
CA GLU A 344 -29.63 7.66 2.03
C GLU A 344 -29.50 9.19 1.92
N LYS A 345 -29.13 9.88 3.01
CA LYS A 345 -28.84 11.33 2.99
C LYS A 345 -27.42 11.65 2.54
N TYR A 346 -26.55 10.64 2.51
CA TYR A 346 -25.21 10.77 1.95
C TYR A 346 -25.30 10.37 0.48
N ASP A 347 -25.27 11.36 -0.42
CA ASP A 347 -25.09 11.10 -1.84
C ASP A 347 -23.92 10.14 -2.00
N ARG A 348 -24.16 8.92 -2.50
CA ARG A 348 -23.10 7.94 -2.75
C ARG A 348 -22.01 8.68 -3.53
N PRO A 349 -20.81 8.88 -2.95
CA PRO A 349 -19.74 9.48 -3.70
C PRO A 349 -19.51 8.53 -4.87
N LYS A 350 -19.81 8.98 -6.09
CA LYS A 350 -19.47 8.19 -7.28
C LYS A 350 -17.98 7.83 -7.11
N PRO A 351 -17.57 6.56 -7.27
CA PRO A 351 -16.16 6.22 -7.25
C PRO A 351 -15.45 7.22 -8.17
N PRO A 352 -14.30 7.78 -7.76
CA PRO A 352 -13.58 8.72 -8.59
C PRO A 352 -13.41 8.03 -9.93
N ARG A 353 -14.03 8.61 -10.97
CA ARG A 353 -14.06 7.97 -12.28
C ARG A 353 -12.59 7.67 -12.62
N PRO A 354 -12.22 6.43 -12.98
CA PRO A 354 -11.03 6.30 -13.82
C PRO A 354 -11.23 7.34 -14.93
N GLY A 355 -10.26 8.26 -15.11
CA GLY A 355 -10.44 9.43 -15.96
C GLY A 355 -11.18 9.02 -17.23
N PRO A 356 -12.23 9.76 -17.63
CA PRO A 356 -13.32 9.27 -18.48
C PRO A 356 -12.83 8.24 -19.49
N VAL A 357 -13.11 6.97 -19.21
CA VAL A 357 -12.83 5.89 -20.15
C VAL A 357 -13.99 5.88 -21.14
N ASP A 358 -14.09 6.97 -21.90
CA ASP A 358 -15.09 7.15 -22.95
C ASP A 358 -14.68 6.39 -24.22
N ASP A 359 -13.51 5.75 -24.20
CA ASP A 359 -12.92 5.05 -25.34
C ASP A 359 -13.21 3.54 -25.27
N PRO A 360 -14.07 3.00 -26.17
CA PRO A 360 -14.34 1.57 -26.24
C PRO A 360 -13.08 0.72 -26.49
N ALA A 361 -12.01 1.28 -27.09
CA ALA A 361 -10.76 0.56 -27.31
C ALA A 361 -10.06 0.21 -25.98
N GLN A 362 -10.01 1.14 -25.03
CA GLN A 362 -9.44 0.89 -23.70
C GLN A 362 -10.21 -0.18 -22.93
N ILE A 363 -11.55 -0.19 -23.07
CA ILE A 363 -12.40 -1.23 -22.48
C ILE A 363 -12.12 -2.58 -23.13
N PHE A 364 -11.99 -2.62 -24.46
CA PHE A 364 -11.63 -3.83 -25.18
C PHE A 364 -10.31 -4.42 -24.68
N HIS A 365 -9.27 -3.59 -24.53
CA HIS A 365 -7.98 -4.01 -23.98
C HIS A 365 -8.09 -4.52 -22.55
N SER A 366 -8.90 -3.87 -21.70
CA SER A 366 -9.14 -4.31 -20.32
C SER A 366 -9.84 -5.68 -20.28
N ILE A 367 -10.84 -5.89 -21.13
CA ILE A 367 -11.53 -7.18 -21.30
C ILE A 367 -10.54 -8.26 -21.75
N HIS A 368 -9.70 -7.95 -22.73
CA HIS A 368 -8.71 -8.89 -23.25
C HIS A 368 -7.64 -9.23 -22.22
N ALA A 369 -7.09 -8.23 -21.54
CA ALA A 369 -6.10 -8.41 -20.48
C ALA A 369 -6.66 -9.28 -19.35
N HIS A 370 -7.91 -9.04 -18.93
CA HIS A 370 -8.58 -9.87 -17.93
C HIS A 370 -8.74 -11.32 -18.40
N ARG A 371 -9.17 -11.53 -19.65
CA ARG A 371 -9.41 -12.86 -20.22
C ARG A 371 -8.13 -13.63 -20.51
N ALA A 372 -7.05 -12.94 -20.87
CA ALA A 372 -5.73 -13.53 -21.16
C ALA A 372 -5.05 -14.10 -19.91
N ARG A 373 -5.54 -13.74 -18.72
CA ARG A 373 -5.11 -14.35 -17.45
C ARG A 373 -5.49 -15.82 -17.47
N SER A 374 -4.52 -16.66 -17.81
CA SER A 374 -4.67 -18.12 -17.86
C SER A 374 -4.64 -18.72 -16.45
N ARG A 375 -5.50 -18.26 -15.54
CA ARG A 375 -5.52 -18.70 -14.14
C ARG A 375 -6.94 -18.66 -13.58
N CYS A 376 -7.22 -19.49 -12.58
CA CYS A 376 -8.56 -19.55 -11.99
C CYS A 376 -8.95 -18.20 -11.36
N ASN A 377 -10.12 -17.68 -11.71
CA ASN A 377 -10.73 -16.46 -11.14
C ASN A 377 -11.32 -16.66 -9.74
N LYS A 378 -11.06 -17.81 -9.09
CA LYS A 378 -11.36 -18.00 -7.67
C LYS A 378 -10.11 -17.54 -6.89
N PRO A 379 -10.19 -16.48 -6.05
CA PRO A 379 -9.02 -15.84 -5.45
C PRO A 379 -8.05 -16.80 -4.73
N ASP A 380 -8.60 -17.72 -3.95
CA ASP A 380 -7.93 -18.72 -3.11
C ASP A 380 -7.78 -20.10 -3.80
N CYS A 381 -7.81 -20.16 -5.14
CA CYS A 381 -7.64 -21.43 -5.84
C CYS A 381 -6.18 -21.89 -5.80
N PRO A 382 -5.88 -23.15 -5.42
CA PRO A 382 -4.50 -23.67 -5.46
C PRO A 382 -3.98 -23.82 -6.90
N ASN A 383 -4.85 -24.03 -7.88
CA ASN A 383 -4.47 -24.21 -9.29
C ASN A 383 -4.28 -22.88 -10.04
N ARG A 384 -3.83 -21.84 -9.34
CA ARG A 384 -3.76 -20.49 -9.88
C ARG A 384 -2.39 -20.18 -10.47
N SER A 385 -1.32 -20.71 -9.87
CA SER A 385 0.05 -20.69 -10.39
C SER A 385 0.25 -21.67 -11.53
N GLU A 386 -0.35 -22.86 -11.40
CA GLU A 386 -0.31 -23.92 -12.41
C GLU A 386 -1.75 -24.23 -12.88
N PRO A 387 -2.28 -23.45 -13.84
CA PRO A 387 -3.60 -23.71 -14.38
C PRO A 387 -3.66 -25.11 -14.99
N PRO A 388 -4.73 -25.89 -14.77
CA PRO A 388 -4.90 -27.17 -15.44
C PRO A 388 -4.94 -26.98 -16.95
N LYS A 389 -4.62 -28.05 -17.70
CA LYS A 389 -4.67 -28.07 -19.17
C LYS A 389 -6.00 -27.58 -19.75
N THR A 390 -7.09 -27.72 -18.99
CA THR A 390 -8.43 -27.30 -19.40
C THR A 390 -9.01 -26.34 -18.37
N MET A 391 -9.20 -25.09 -18.78
CA MET A 391 -9.92 -24.08 -18.02
C MET A 391 -11.32 -23.90 -18.60
N MET A 392 -12.31 -23.71 -17.74
CA MET A 392 -13.68 -23.43 -18.14
C MET A 392 -13.96 -21.94 -18.05
N PHE A 393 -14.25 -21.32 -19.18
CA PHE A 393 -14.77 -19.95 -19.18
C PHE A 393 -16.22 -19.93 -18.69
N CYS A 394 -16.59 -18.89 -17.94
CA CYS A 394 -17.98 -18.64 -17.62
C CYS A 394 -18.81 -18.56 -18.91
N ARG A 395 -19.85 -19.39 -19.03
CA ARG A 395 -20.69 -19.43 -20.24
C ARG A 395 -21.38 -18.11 -20.55
N ARG A 396 -21.68 -17.29 -19.52
CA ARG A 396 -22.42 -16.04 -19.70
C ARG A 396 -21.56 -14.87 -20.14
N CYS A 397 -20.43 -14.61 -19.48
CA CYS A 397 -19.55 -13.48 -19.82
C CYS A 397 -18.37 -13.87 -20.72
N ALA A 398 -17.97 -15.15 -20.75
CA ALA A 398 -16.77 -15.66 -21.42
C ALA A 398 -15.45 -14.97 -21.04
N LEU A 399 -15.41 -14.19 -19.95
CA LEU A 399 -14.22 -13.48 -19.49
C LEU A 399 -13.49 -14.23 -18.38
N ALA A 400 -14.18 -14.49 -17.27
CA ALA A 400 -13.60 -15.20 -16.13
C ALA A 400 -13.45 -16.70 -16.45
N CYS A 401 -12.32 -17.29 -16.06
CA CYS A 401 -12.02 -18.70 -16.24
C CYS A 401 -11.83 -19.43 -14.90
N TYR A 402 -12.22 -20.69 -14.84
CA TYR A 402 -12.22 -21.49 -13.63
C TYR A 402 -11.69 -22.89 -13.90
N CYS A 403 -10.94 -23.46 -12.96
CA CYS A 403 -10.47 -24.84 -13.07
C CYS A 403 -11.61 -25.86 -12.83
N THR A 404 -12.64 -25.50 -12.04
CA THR A 404 -13.79 -26.36 -11.73
C THR A 404 -15.08 -25.55 -11.59
N GLU A 405 -16.23 -26.22 -11.70
CA GLU A 405 -17.55 -25.59 -11.47
C GLU A 405 -17.70 -25.16 -9.99
N ALA A 406 -17.08 -25.91 -9.07
CA ALA A 406 -17.05 -25.54 -7.64
C ALA A 406 -16.33 -24.20 -7.42
N CYS A 407 -15.19 -23.98 -8.10
CA CYS A 407 -14.49 -22.70 -8.05
C CYS A 407 -15.32 -21.55 -8.61
N GLN A 408 -16.03 -21.79 -9.72
CA GLN A 408 -16.96 -20.81 -10.29
C GLN A 408 -18.07 -20.45 -9.30
N LYS A 409 -18.71 -21.43 -8.67
CA LYS A 409 -19.79 -21.22 -7.69
C LYS A 409 -19.33 -20.43 -6.48
N GLN A 410 -18.13 -20.70 -5.97
CA GLN A 410 -17.56 -19.98 -4.84
C GLN A 410 -17.24 -18.52 -5.20
N ALA A 411 -16.54 -18.30 -6.31
CA ALA A 411 -16.22 -16.96 -6.79
C ALA A 411 -17.45 -16.17 -7.28
N TRP A 412 -18.59 -16.83 -7.48
CA TRP A 412 -19.80 -16.18 -8.01
C TRP A 412 -20.33 -15.11 -7.06
N THR A 413 -20.44 -15.44 -5.78
CA THR A 413 -21.01 -14.54 -4.75
C THR A 413 -20.06 -14.23 -3.60
N LYS A 414 -19.00 -15.02 -3.39
CA LYS A 414 -18.11 -14.88 -2.23
C LYS A 414 -16.76 -14.31 -2.64
N GLY A 415 -16.11 -13.62 -1.70
CA GLY A 415 -14.75 -13.11 -1.81
C GLY A 415 -14.67 -11.63 -2.17
N LEU A 416 -13.43 -11.11 -2.22
CA LEU A 416 -13.13 -9.70 -2.48
C LEU A 416 -13.76 -9.22 -3.78
N ALA A 417 -13.60 -9.95 -4.88
CA ALA A 417 -14.21 -9.61 -6.16
C ALA A 417 -15.20 -10.68 -6.61
N PRO A 418 -16.47 -10.63 -6.14
CA PRO A 418 -17.48 -11.55 -6.61
C PRO A 418 -17.67 -11.37 -8.12
N HIS A 419 -17.68 -12.48 -8.84
CA HIS A 419 -17.77 -12.48 -10.29
C HIS A 419 -19.17 -12.06 -10.79
N LYS A 420 -20.25 -12.30 -10.03
CA LYS A 420 -21.64 -12.03 -10.46
C LYS A 420 -21.87 -10.57 -10.92
N PRO A 421 -21.44 -9.52 -10.19
CA PRO A 421 -21.50 -8.15 -10.68
C PRO A 421 -20.81 -7.93 -12.03
N LEU A 422 -19.57 -8.38 -12.22
CA LEU A 422 -18.86 -8.26 -13.49
C LEU A 422 -19.59 -9.03 -14.60
N CYS A 423 -20.00 -10.27 -14.32
CA CYS A 423 -20.72 -11.11 -15.27
C CYS A 423 -22.02 -10.49 -15.76
N ASN A 424 -22.78 -9.83 -14.86
CA ASN A 424 -24.02 -9.15 -15.22
C ASN A 424 -23.76 -7.94 -16.14
N ALA A 425 -22.74 -7.13 -15.83
CA ALA A 425 -22.40 -5.95 -16.64
C ALA A 425 -21.92 -6.35 -18.04
N VAL A 426 -21.10 -7.39 -18.15
CA VAL A 426 -20.65 -7.91 -19.45
C VAL A 426 -21.79 -8.51 -20.25
N ASP A 427 -22.73 -9.20 -19.60
CA ASP A 427 -23.93 -9.72 -20.28
C ASP A 427 -24.86 -8.59 -20.77
N GLU A 428 -24.94 -7.49 -20.01
CA GLU A 428 -25.66 -6.28 -20.42
C GLU A 428 -25.00 -5.62 -21.63
N LEU A 429 -23.67 -5.48 -21.63
CA LEU A 429 -22.91 -5.01 -22.82
C LEU A 429 -23.16 -5.91 -24.02
N ARG A 430 -23.12 -7.23 -23.83
CA ARG A 430 -23.38 -8.21 -24.89
C ARG A 430 -24.76 -8.01 -25.51
N ARG A 431 -25.79 -7.75 -24.69
CA ARG A 431 -27.14 -7.44 -25.18
C ARG A 431 -27.22 -6.09 -25.88
N ALA A 432 -26.55 -5.06 -25.34
CA ALA A 432 -26.49 -3.73 -25.96
C ALA A 432 -25.82 -3.77 -27.35
N MET A 433 -24.84 -4.65 -27.53
CA MET A 433 -24.18 -4.92 -28.81
C MET A 433 -24.97 -5.84 -29.74
N ASP A 434 -26.13 -6.37 -29.30
CA ASP A 434 -26.97 -7.32 -30.05
C ASP A 434 -26.26 -8.65 -30.37
N LEU A 435 -25.40 -9.11 -29.45
CA LEU A 435 -24.62 -10.34 -29.59
C LEU A 435 -25.30 -11.49 -28.82
N GLN A 436 -26.39 -12.02 -29.37
CA GLN A 436 -27.25 -12.97 -28.64
C GLN A 436 -26.64 -14.35 -28.37
N THR A 437 -25.63 -14.74 -29.14
CA THR A 437 -25.01 -16.07 -29.02
C THR A 437 -23.58 -16.00 -28.49
N ASP A 438 -23.16 -17.06 -27.79
CA ASP A 438 -21.77 -17.21 -27.34
C ASP A 438 -20.78 -17.21 -28.51
N VAL A 439 -21.21 -17.66 -29.70
CA VAL A 439 -20.39 -17.68 -30.92
C VAL A 439 -20.10 -16.25 -31.39
N GLN A 440 -21.11 -15.39 -31.45
CA GLN A 440 -20.94 -13.98 -31.83
C GLN A 440 -20.05 -13.24 -30.82
N TRP A 441 -20.29 -13.44 -29.53
CA TRP A 441 -19.47 -12.80 -28.50
C TRP A 441 -17.99 -13.23 -28.58
N LYS A 442 -17.74 -14.52 -28.73
CA LYS A 442 -16.38 -15.03 -28.92
C LYS A 442 -15.74 -14.55 -30.21
N ALA A 443 -16.50 -14.38 -31.29
CA ALA A 443 -16.00 -13.83 -32.55
C ALA A 443 -15.57 -12.37 -32.39
N VAL A 444 -16.32 -11.55 -31.65
CA VAL A 444 -15.92 -10.17 -31.34
C VAL A 444 -14.65 -10.15 -30.49
N LEU A 445 -14.56 -11.00 -29.46
CA LEU A 445 -13.38 -11.03 -28.60
C LEU A 445 -12.14 -11.63 -29.28
N ASN A 446 -12.27 -12.68 -30.06
CA ASN A 446 -11.12 -13.38 -30.67
C ASN A 446 -10.76 -12.84 -32.06
N GLY A 447 -11.64 -12.07 -32.69
CA GLY A 447 -11.63 -11.82 -34.12
C GLY A 447 -12.33 -12.93 -34.90
N THR A 448 -12.73 -12.60 -36.13
CA THR A 448 -13.17 -13.58 -37.12
C THR A 448 -11.99 -14.01 -38.00
N GLU A 449 -12.07 -15.21 -38.57
CA GLU A 449 -11.15 -15.67 -39.62
C GLU A 449 -11.37 -14.79 -40.87
N GLY A 450 -10.72 -13.63 -40.95
CA GLY A 450 -11.01 -12.66 -42.02
C GLY A 450 -10.38 -11.27 -41.97
N ASN A 451 -9.31 -11.04 -41.19
CA ASN A 451 -8.48 -9.81 -41.17
C ASN A 451 -9.03 -8.53 -40.50
N THR A 452 -10.17 -8.54 -39.81
CA THR A 452 -10.52 -7.37 -38.98
C THR A 452 -9.89 -7.50 -37.60
N GLU A 453 -9.10 -6.50 -37.19
CA GLU A 453 -8.58 -6.44 -35.83
C GLU A 453 -9.76 -6.48 -34.83
N PRO A 454 -9.77 -7.41 -33.86
CA PRO A 454 -10.88 -7.61 -32.93
C PRO A 454 -11.34 -6.33 -32.21
N GLU A 455 -10.38 -5.46 -31.90
CA GLU A 455 -10.60 -4.16 -31.28
C GLU A 455 -11.41 -3.22 -32.18
N VAL A 456 -11.03 -3.10 -33.45
CA VAL A 456 -11.74 -2.26 -34.43
C VAL A 456 -13.18 -2.73 -34.57
N ALA A 457 -13.40 -4.05 -34.64
CA ALA A 457 -14.76 -4.61 -34.69
C ALA A 457 -15.56 -4.30 -33.42
N PHE A 458 -14.95 -4.42 -32.23
CA PHE A 458 -15.60 -4.07 -30.97
C PHE A 458 -15.99 -2.59 -30.91
N VAL A 459 -15.06 -1.69 -31.23
CA VAL A 459 -15.26 -0.24 -31.24
C VAL A 459 -16.38 0.14 -32.22
N GLU A 460 -16.39 -0.45 -33.42
CA GLU A 460 -17.40 -0.16 -34.44
C GLU A 460 -18.80 -0.62 -34.03
N ILE A 461 -18.91 -1.79 -33.38
CA ILE A 461 -20.19 -2.27 -32.85
C ILE A 461 -20.68 -1.35 -31.72
N CYS A 462 -19.80 -0.95 -30.80
CA CYS A 462 -20.15 -0.02 -29.71
C CYS A 462 -20.69 1.31 -30.27
N LYS A 463 -20.05 1.86 -31.31
CA LYS A 463 -20.49 3.08 -32.00
C LYS A 463 -21.83 2.88 -32.70
N THR A 464 -21.95 1.82 -33.51
CA THR A 464 -23.14 1.54 -34.33
C THR A 464 -24.39 1.27 -33.47
N LYS A 465 -24.21 0.55 -32.36
CA LYS A 465 -25.30 0.19 -31.44
C LYS A 465 -25.52 1.23 -30.33
N THR A 466 -24.80 2.36 -30.38
CA THR A 466 -24.91 3.45 -29.40
C THR A 466 -24.83 2.94 -27.96
N VAL A 467 -23.82 2.11 -27.68
CA VAL A 467 -23.61 1.55 -26.34
C VAL A 467 -23.36 2.70 -25.36
N ASP A 468 -24.10 2.69 -24.24
CA ASP A 468 -23.99 3.72 -23.20
C ASP A 468 -22.57 3.76 -22.62
N SER A 469 -21.93 4.94 -22.62
CA SER A 469 -20.61 5.14 -22.02
C SER A 469 -20.61 4.83 -20.52
N SER A 470 -21.72 5.04 -19.82
CA SER A 470 -21.83 4.70 -18.39
C SER A 470 -21.73 3.19 -18.13
N LEU A 471 -22.20 2.37 -19.07
CA LEU A 471 -22.05 0.91 -19.02
C LEU A 471 -20.59 0.49 -19.25
N LEU A 472 -19.92 1.14 -20.20
CA LEU A 472 -18.49 0.93 -20.48
C LEU A 472 -17.63 1.30 -19.26
N GLU A 473 -17.83 2.48 -18.66
CA GLU A 473 -17.16 2.91 -17.43
C GLU A 473 -17.39 1.91 -16.28
N SER A 474 -18.63 1.43 -16.10
CA SER A 474 -19.00 0.44 -15.08
C SER A 474 -18.25 -0.89 -15.28
N ILE A 475 -18.08 -1.34 -16.52
CA ILE A 475 -17.31 -2.56 -16.84
C ILE A 475 -15.83 -2.35 -16.56
N ALA A 476 -15.26 -1.21 -16.97
CA ALA A 476 -13.86 -0.86 -16.69
C ALA A 476 -13.55 -0.92 -15.19
N GLY A 477 -14.39 -0.24 -14.38
CA GLY A 477 -14.24 -0.21 -12.93
C GLY A 477 -14.34 -1.61 -12.31
N ARG A 478 -15.28 -2.45 -12.77
CA ARG A 478 -15.44 -3.83 -12.27
C ARG A 478 -14.28 -4.73 -12.69
N LEU A 479 -13.76 -4.58 -13.90
CA LEU A 479 -12.59 -5.33 -14.37
C LEU A 479 -11.35 -4.95 -13.57
N ALA A 480 -11.07 -3.65 -13.43
CA ALA A 480 -9.94 -3.15 -12.65
C ALA A 480 -10.01 -3.66 -11.19
N TYR A 481 -11.19 -3.56 -10.58
CA TYR A 481 -11.41 -4.07 -9.23
C TYR A 481 -11.21 -5.59 -9.13
N HIS A 482 -11.81 -6.36 -10.05
CA HIS A 482 -11.64 -7.81 -10.08
C HIS A 482 -10.18 -8.19 -10.30
N ASP A 483 -9.47 -7.44 -11.13
CA ASP A 483 -8.07 -7.69 -11.41
C ASP A 483 -7.17 -7.42 -10.22
N MET A 484 -7.39 -6.30 -9.53
CA MET A 484 -6.71 -5.97 -8.28
C MET A 484 -6.94 -7.03 -7.21
N ALA A 485 -8.21 -7.42 -6.98
CA ALA A 485 -8.56 -8.43 -5.98
C ALA A 485 -7.98 -9.82 -6.30
N MET A 486 -7.87 -10.17 -7.59
CA MET A 486 -7.16 -11.39 -7.97
C MET A 486 -5.67 -11.21 -7.70
N ASP A 487 -5.03 -10.16 -8.20
CA ASP A 487 -3.59 -9.95 -8.06
C ASP A 487 -3.11 -9.90 -6.61
N ALA A 488 -3.96 -9.40 -5.72
CA ALA A 488 -3.86 -9.37 -4.28
C ALA A 488 -3.78 -10.75 -3.59
N MET A 489 -4.49 -11.75 -4.13
CA MET A 489 -4.74 -13.04 -3.47
C MET A 489 -3.88 -14.18 -4.03
N ASP A 490 -2.86 -13.89 -4.83
CA ASP A 490 -2.02 -14.92 -5.46
C ASP A 490 -0.90 -15.33 -4.49
N PRO A 491 -0.94 -16.50 -3.83
CA PRO A 491 0.03 -16.87 -2.80
C PRO A 491 1.38 -17.34 -3.38
N CYS A 492 1.47 -17.49 -4.70
CA CYS A 492 2.74 -17.68 -5.42
C CYS A 492 3.38 -16.35 -5.83
N LYS A 493 2.74 -15.23 -5.47
CA LYS A 493 3.40 -13.95 -5.20
C LYS A 493 3.75 -13.90 -3.72
#